data_AF-A0A9X2E4K9-F1
#
_entry.id   AF-A0A9X2E4K9-F1
#
_cell.length_a   1.000
_cell.length_b   1.000
_cell.length_c   1.000
_cell.angle_alpha   90.00
_cell.angle_beta   90.00
_cell.angle_gamma   90.00
#
_symmetry.space_group_name_H-M   'P 1'
#
loop_
_entity.id
_entity.type
_entity.pdbx_description
1 polymer ?
#
loop_
_entity_poly.entity_id
_entity_poly.type
_entity_poly.pdbx_seq_one_letter_code
_entity_poly.pdbx_strand_id
1 'polypeptide(L)' 'MGRGRAKAKQTKVARELKYSSPTTDFASLQRELSGHSRDSHRSGVLSDDSDDGKPPWEEDDDYDDWRR' A
#
# COMPACT_ATOMS: atom_id res chain seq x y z
N MET A 1 24.12 15.18 31.32
CA MET A 1 24.08 16.16 30.21
C MET A 1 24.29 15.52 28.80
N GLY A 2 23.79 14.31 28.52
CA GLY A 2 24.03 13.62 27.23
C GLY A 2 22.80 13.35 26.36
N ARG A 3 21.58 13.54 26.89
CA ARG A 3 20.33 13.14 26.21
C ARG A 3 19.98 14.02 25.00
N GLY A 4 20.33 15.31 25.01
CA GLY A 4 19.99 16.23 23.93
C GLY A 4 20.65 15.87 22.59
N ARG A 5 21.92 15.44 22.63
CA ARG A 5 22.67 15.02 21.42
C ARG A 5 22.14 13.71 20.85
N ALA A 6 21.83 12.74 21.72
CA ALA A 6 21.22 11.47 21.31
C ALA A 6 19.85 11.69 20.67
N LYS A 7 18.99 12.52 21.30
CA LYS A 7 17.66 12.87 20.76
C LYS A 7 17.77 13.55 19.39
N ALA A 8 18.68 14.52 19.24
CA ALA A 8 18.90 15.18 17.95
C ALA A 8 19.32 14.22 16.84
N LYS A 9 20.25 13.28 17.14
CA LYS A 9 20.66 12.23 16.18
C LYS A 9 19.48 11.33 15.79
N GLN A 10 18.69 10.89 16.75
CA GLN A 10 17.52 10.04 16.50
C GLN A 10 16.46 10.74 15.66
N THR A 11 16.15 12.02 15.95
CA THR A 11 15.20 12.79 15.14
C THR A 11 15.67 13.00 13.70
N LYS A 12 16.99 13.19 13.49
CA LYS A 12 17.56 13.28 12.15
C LYS A 12 17.37 11.97 11.38
N VAL A 13 17.77 10.85 11.97
CA VAL A 13 17.62 9.50 11.37
C VAL A 13 16.14 9.21 11.08
N ALA A 14 15.25 9.50 12.02
CA ALA A 14 13.82 9.26 11.84
C ALA A 14 13.22 10.09 10.68
N ARG A 15 13.66 11.34 10.51
CA ARG A 15 13.24 12.16 9.35
C ARG A 15 13.80 11.62 8.05
N GLU A 16 15.08 11.23 8.03
CA GLU A 16 15.67 10.60 6.85
C GLU A 16 14.90 9.34 6.46
N LEU A 17 14.55 8.48 7.41
CA LEU A 17 13.74 7.29 7.13
C LEU A 17 12.31 7.61 6.69
N LYS A 18 11.65 8.60 7.32
CA LYS A 18 10.27 8.97 7.00
C LYS A 18 10.14 9.61 5.61
N TYR A 19 11.14 10.40 5.22
CA TYR A 19 11.10 11.22 4.00
C TYR A 19 12.09 10.74 2.93
N SER A 20 12.83 9.65 3.17
CA SER A 20 13.56 8.96 2.11
C SER A 20 12.54 8.24 1.24
N SER A 21 12.37 8.75 0.02
CA SER A 21 11.76 7.94 -1.02
C SER A 21 12.81 6.92 -1.45
N PRO A 22 12.53 5.60 -1.35
CA PRO A 22 13.40 4.62 -1.98
C PRO A 22 13.47 4.90 -3.48
N THR A 23 14.67 4.80 -4.05
CA THR A 23 14.85 4.86 -5.51
C THR A 23 14.37 3.54 -6.09
N THR A 24 13.22 3.54 -6.76
CA THR A 24 12.70 2.37 -7.46
C THR A 24 13.38 2.23 -8.82
N ASP A 25 13.93 1.05 -9.11
CA ASP A 25 14.43 0.75 -10.46
C ASP A 25 13.25 0.45 -11.40
N PHE A 26 12.85 1.47 -12.16
CA PHE A 26 11.76 1.37 -13.12
C PHE A 26 12.05 0.36 -14.25
N ALA A 27 13.32 0.12 -14.59
CA ALA A 27 13.68 -0.82 -15.65
C ALA A 27 13.44 -2.27 -15.21
N SER A 28 13.75 -2.59 -13.94
CA SER A 28 13.41 -3.88 -13.34
C SER A 28 11.90 -4.07 -13.25
N LEU A 29 11.17 -3.07 -12.76
CA LEU A 29 9.70 -3.12 -12.62
C LEU A 29 8.99 -3.33 -13.96
N GLN A 30 9.43 -2.63 -15.02
CA GLN A 30 8.87 -2.79 -16.36
C GLN A 30 9.12 -4.19 -16.92
N ARG A 31 10.30 -4.77 -16.70
CA ARG A 31 10.61 -6.15 -17.12
C ARG A 31 9.73 -7.16 -16.42
N GLU A 32 9.48 -6.96 -15.14
CA GLU A 32 8.59 -7.81 -14.35
C GLU A 32 7.14 -7.73 -14.87
N LEU A 33 6.60 -6.52 -15.03
CA LEU A 33 5.23 -6.32 -15.54
C LEU A 33 5.03 -6.87 -16.96
N SER A 34 6.01 -6.66 -17.85
CA SER A 34 5.94 -7.18 -19.22
C SER A 34 6.14 -8.70 -19.31
N GLY A 35 6.86 -9.29 -18.35
CA GLY A 35 7.06 -10.74 -18.26
C GLY A 35 5.82 -11.51 -17.76
N HIS A 36 5.05 -10.92 -16.83
CA HIS A 36 3.87 -11.57 -16.24
C HIS A 36 2.62 -11.59 -17.16
N SER A 37 2.54 -10.72 -18.18
CA SER A 37 1.39 -10.71 -19.11
C SER A 37 1.32 -11.93 -20.04
N ARG A 38 2.36 -12.77 -20.11
CA ARG A 38 2.40 -13.95 -20.99
C ARG A 38 2.07 -15.26 -20.27
N ASP A 39 2.07 -15.29 -18.93
CA ASP A 39 1.87 -16.52 -18.14
C ASP A 39 0.58 -16.51 -17.28
N SER A 40 -0.12 -15.37 -17.22
CA SER A 40 -1.39 -15.24 -16.47
C SER A 40 -2.61 -15.86 -17.17
N HIS A 41 -2.47 -16.40 -18.39
CA HIS A 41 -3.55 -17.08 -19.10
C HIS A 41 -3.68 -18.59 -18.79
N ARG A 42 -2.93 -19.13 -17.81
CA ARG A 42 -2.95 -20.57 -17.49
C ARG A 42 -3.22 -20.92 -16.02
N SER A 43 -3.88 -20.04 -15.26
CA SER A 43 -4.53 -20.44 -14.01
C SER A 43 -6.03 -20.17 -14.11
N GLY A 44 -6.74 -21.10 -14.74
CA GLY A 44 -8.19 -21.07 -14.81
C GLY A 44 -8.86 -21.44 -13.49
N VAL A 45 -10.14 -21.05 -13.42
CA VAL A 45 -11.19 -21.54 -12.52
C VAL A 45 -11.24 -20.84 -11.15
N LEU A 46 -12.15 -19.87 -10.98
CA LEU A 46 -13.39 -20.05 -10.20
C LEU A 46 -14.27 -18.78 -10.23
N SER A 47 -15.44 -18.97 -10.86
CA SER A 47 -16.74 -18.30 -10.73
C SER A 47 -16.83 -16.77 -10.61
N ASP A 48 -17.35 -16.19 -11.70
CA ASP A 48 -18.53 -15.35 -11.66
C ASP A 48 -19.55 -15.94 -10.66
N ASP A 49 -19.66 -15.36 -9.47
CA ASP A 49 -20.82 -15.47 -8.60
C ASP A 49 -21.20 -14.04 -8.27
N SER A 50 -22.29 -13.60 -8.90
CA SER A 50 -22.93 -12.32 -8.65
C SER A 50 -23.42 -12.28 -7.20
N ASP A 51 -22.57 -11.85 -6.28
CA ASP A 51 -23.01 -11.40 -4.97
C ASP A 51 -23.36 -9.92 -5.10
N ASP A 52 -24.67 -9.62 -5.15
CA ASP A 52 -25.26 -8.29 -4.87
C ASP A 52 -25.03 -7.89 -3.40
N GLY A 53 -23.83 -8.14 -2.88
CA GLY A 53 -23.37 -7.82 -1.55
C GLY A 53 -22.61 -6.52 -1.60
N LYS A 54 -23.21 -5.48 -1.02
CA LYS A 54 -22.59 -4.20 -0.69
C LYS A 54 -21.15 -4.46 -0.19
N PRO A 55 -20.13 -3.77 -0.71
CA PRO A 55 -18.77 -4.09 -0.34
C PRO A 55 -18.53 -3.83 1.16
N PRO A 56 -17.59 -4.53 1.83
CA PRO A 56 -17.41 -4.45 3.29
C PRO A 56 -17.14 -3.05 3.85
N TRP A 57 -16.66 -2.12 3.03
CA TRP A 57 -16.42 -0.72 3.40
C TRP A 57 -17.67 0.18 3.31
N GLU A 58 -18.78 -0.35 2.80
CA GLU A 58 -20.09 0.29 2.78
C GLU A 58 -21.00 -0.21 3.92
N GLU A 59 -20.55 -1.13 4.79
CA GLU A 59 -21.33 -1.57 5.96
C GLU A 59 -21.37 -0.51 7.08
N ASP A 60 -20.43 0.44 7.08
CA ASP A 60 -20.36 1.53 8.06
C ASP A 60 -21.20 2.76 7.65
N ASP A 61 -22.50 2.58 7.34
CA ASP A 61 -23.46 3.69 7.19
C ASP A 61 -23.63 4.50 8.50
N ASP A 62 -23.01 4.08 9.61
CA ASP A 62 -22.85 4.88 10.84
C ASP A 62 -21.99 6.14 10.64
N TYR A 63 -21.27 6.26 9.51
CA TYR A 63 -20.56 7.49 9.14
C TYR A 63 -21.49 8.61 8.60
N ASP A 64 -22.79 8.40 8.46
CA ASP A 64 -23.71 9.51 8.14
C ASP A 64 -24.41 10.09 9.38
N ASP A 65 -24.38 9.40 10.53
CA ASP A 65 -25.03 9.85 11.78
C ASP A 65 -24.31 11.05 12.42
N TRP A 66 -22.98 11.14 12.32
CA TRP A 66 -22.20 12.27 12.86
C TRP A 66 -22.24 13.54 11.99
N ARG A 67 -22.91 13.48 10.83
CA ARG A 67 -23.08 14.63 9.92
C ARG A 67 -24.41 15.39 10.11
N ARG A 68 -25.32 14.89 10.94
CA ARG A 68 -26.65 15.49 11.14
C ARG A 68 -26.67 16.62 12.17
#